data_AF-A0A1Y2FQ63-F1
#
_entry.id   AF-A0A1Y2FQ63-F1
#
_cell.length_a   1.000
_cell.length_b   1.000
_cell.length_c   1.000
_cell.angle_alpha   90.00
_cell.angle_beta   90.00
_cell.angle_gamma   90.00
#
_symmetry.space_group_name_H-M   'P 1'
#
loop_
_entity.id
_entity.type
_entity.pdbx_description
1 polymer ?
#
loop_
_entity_poly.entity_id
_entity_poly.type
_entity_poly.pdbx_seq_one_letter_code
_entity_poly.pdbx_strand_id
1 'polypeptide(L)'
;MCRSSATLFYGVWVRSWSLAFAADAYDKIQPTLLAIDLIARRWRDGKLEVEEQERNTTARDLPGEVWELVKQELIDFALAEQAAVHLAYYRCPSCTHALGQSTEDKTRQYQVLRTEAWEIKDVWTSWDDLRCKRCIKWVGGSPFYWMQEPGRSRKVNRLLSSFGLCMPSVVPYKEDSQKIESPELSPVALKLESSLSGRFPEVDTDLCRQEFSNCATSNTYAFEASALSLPADVDYRFRRLIQTYRLRVVDPTMSTIVPLSELQPPSSDISATRQTTAEQEEPFAEAEPRWMLWSFASVCW
;
A
#
# COMPACT_ATOMS: atom_id res chain seq x y z
N MET A 1 -25.93 -11.34 -3.13
CA MET A 1 -26.41 -9.95 -3.00
C MET A 1 -25.33 -9.02 -3.53
N CYS A 2 -25.65 -8.12 -4.46
CA CYS A 2 -24.67 -7.14 -4.93
C CYS A 2 -24.53 -6.08 -3.84
N ARG A 3 -23.30 -5.78 -3.44
CA ARG A 3 -23.02 -4.78 -2.41
C ARG A 3 -22.23 -3.66 -3.02
N SER A 4 -22.67 -2.43 -2.81
CA SER A 4 -21.86 -1.25 -3.04
C SER A 4 -21.57 -0.60 -1.70
N SER A 5 -20.32 -0.19 -1.51
CA SER A 5 -19.97 0.64 -0.37
C SER A 5 -19.18 1.86 -0.79
N ALA A 6 -19.31 2.93 -0.01
CA ALA A 6 -18.54 4.14 -0.13
C ALA A 6 -17.93 4.50 1.21
N THR A 7 -16.61 4.71 1.23
CA THR A 7 -15.82 4.98 2.43
C THR A 7 -15.11 6.33 2.28
N LEU A 8 -15.33 7.23 3.24
CA LEU A 8 -14.60 8.49 3.34
C LEU A 8 -13.43 8.32 4.31
N PHE A 9 -12.24 8.73 3.92
CA PHE A 9 -11.06 8.69 4.79
C PHE A 9 -10.05 9.80 4.47
N TYR A 10 -9.23 10.17 5.45
CA TYR A 10 -8.07 11.04 5.26
C TYR A 10 -6.80 10.19 5.21
N GLY A 11 -6.09 10.18 4.09
CA GLY A 11 -4.90 9.35 3.96
C GLY A 11 -4.25 9.35 2.59
N VAL A 12 -3.57 8.24 2.28
CA VAL A 12 -2.83 8.02 1.03
C VAL A 12 -3.13 6.62 0.46
N TRP A 13 -2.91 6.45 -0.84
CA TRP A 13 -2.89 5.13 -1.47
C TRP A 13 -1.45 4.66 -1.62
N VAL A 14 -1.20 3.39 -1.28
CA VAL A 14 0.12 2.78 -1.44
C VAL A 14 0.01 1.50 -2.25
N ARG A 15 1.06 1.13 -2.99
CA ARG A 15 1.10 -0.18 -3.65
C ARG A 15 0.98 -1.28 -2.61
N SER A 16 0.01 -2.17 -2.78
CA SER A 16 -0.32 -3.22 -1.81
C SER A 16 0.87 -4.10 -1.45
N TRP A 17 1.72 -4.43 -2.44
CA TRP A 17 2.92 -5.22 -2.22
C TRP A 17 3.92 -4.52 -1.30
N SER A 18 4.10 -3.19 -1.43
CA SER A 18 5.07 -2.44 -0.62
C SER A 18 4.65 -2.41 0.85
N LEU A 19 3.34 -2.25 1.09
CA LEU A 19 2.76 -2.31 2.43
C LEU A 19 2.84 -3.72 3.02
N ALA A 20 2.66 -4.76 2.20
CA ALA A 20 2.79 -6.14 2.66
C ALA A 20 4.23 -6.47 3.08
N PHE A 21 5.24 -6.05 2.30
CA PHE A 21 6.65 -6.25 2.66
C PHE A 21 6.99 -5.53 3.95
N ALA A 22 6.52 -4.29 4.10
CA ALA A 22 6.69 -3.53 5.33
C ALA A 22 6.06 -4.24 6.53
N ALA A 23 4.85 -4.79 6.40
CA ALA A 23 4.18 -5.49 7.48
C ALA A 23 4.87 -6.80 7.88
N ASP A 24 5.34 -7.58 6.90
CA ASP A 24 6.09 -8.81 7.15
C ASP A 24 7.47 -8.51 7.75
N ALA A 25 8.15 -7.46 7.28
CA ALA A 25 9.42 -7.01 7.83
C ALA A 25 9.25 -6.53 9.28
N TYR A 26 8.23 -5.69 9.54
CA TYR A 26 7.93 -5.14 10.86
C TYR A 26 7.76 -6.23 11.91
N ASP A 27 6.96 -7.26 11.62
CA ASP A 27 6.73 -8.37 12.54
C ASP A 27 8.04 -9.08 12.94
N LYS A 28 9.03 -9.16 12.04
CA LYS A 28 10.32 -9.79 12.31
C LYS A 28 11.28 -8.89 13.09
N ILE A 29 11.33 -7.60 12.77
CA ILE A 29 12.34 -6.67 13.31
C ILE A 29 11.87 -5.87 14.52
N GLN A 30 10.56 -5.82 14.80
CA GLN A 30 10.01 -5.02 15.90
C GLN A 30 10.72 -5.30 17.24
N PRO A 31 10.98 -6.56 17.67
CA PRO A 31 11.68 -6.81 18.92
C PRO A 31 13.09 -6.21 18.94
N THR A 32 13.80 -6.29 17.81
CA THR A 32 15.15 -5.74 17.65
C THR A 32 15.14 -4.22 17.66
N LEU A 33 14.20 -3.58 16.97
CA LEU A 33 14.04 -2.13 16.99
C LEU A 33 13.73 -1.62 18.41
N LEU A 34 12.87 -2.33 19.15
CA LEU A 34 12.58 -2.01 20.55
C LEU A 34 13.83 -2.15 21.42
N ALA A 35 14.65 -3.18 21.21
CA ALA A 35 15.91 -3.34 21.93
C ALA A 35 16.86 -2.17 21.66
N ILE A 36 16.99 -1.73 20.39
CA ILE A 36 17.79 -0.57 20.02
C ILE A 36 17.25 0.70 20.68
N ASP A 37 15.94 0.92 20.67
CA ASP A 37 15.31 2.09 21.32
C ASP A 37 15.56 2.11 22.84
N LEU A 38 15.54 0.93 23.48
CA LEU A 38 15.85 0.80 24.90
C LEU A 38 17.32 1.11 25.20
N ILE A 39 18.24 0.64 24.34
CA ILE A 39 19.67 0.94 24.46
C ILE A 39 19.90 2.45 24.28
N ALA A 40 19.37 3.03 23.21
CA ALA A 40 19.49 4.46 22.91
C ALA A 40 18.87 5.34 24.01
N ARG A 41 17.77 4.90 24.62
CA ARG A 41 17.17 5.58 25.78
C ARG A 41 18.07 5.50 27.01
N ARG A 42 18.56 4.31 27.38
CA ARG A 42 19.48 4.14 28.52
C ARG A 42 20.76 4.94 28.35
N TRP A 43 21.26 5.02 27.12
CA TRP A 43 22.41 5.84 26.76
C TRP A 43 22.15 7.34 27.01
N ARG A 44 21.04 7.89 26.49
CA ARG A 44 20.64 9.29 26.74
C ARG A 44 20.46 9.61 28.23
N ASP A 45 19.95 8.64 28.99
CA ASP A 45 19.76 8.78 30.43
C ASP A 45 21.05 8.58 31.24
N GLY A 46 22.18 8.25 30.60
CA GLY A 46 23.46 7.97 31.26
C GLY A 46 23.48 6.67 32.07
N LYS A 47 22.50 5.78 31.88
CA LYS A 47 22.29 4.52 32.62
C LYS A 47 22.78 3.28 31.87
N LEU A 48 23.43 3.46 30.72
CA LEU A 48 23.97 2.34 29.96
C LEU A 48 25.30 1.90 30.57
N GLU A 49 25.24 0.86 31.39
CA GLU A 49 26.42 0.14 31.86
C GLU A 49 26.88 -0.83 30.76
N VAL A 50 28.12 -0.68 30.31
CA VAL A 50 28.76 -1.57 29.33
C VAL A 50 30.03 -2.10 29.99
N GLU A 51 30.26 -3.42 29.92
CA GLU A 51 31.52 -4.01 30.37
C GLU A 51 32.68 -3.40 29.57
N GLU A 52 33.72 -2.95 30.27
CA GLU A 52 34.90 -2.34 29.63
C GLU A 52 35.57 -3.35 28.71
N GLN A 53 35.52 -3.08 27.40
CA GLN A 53 36.33 -3.78 26.41
C GLN A 53 37.52 -2.89 26.05
N GLU A 54 38.71 -3.27 26.52
CA GLU A 54 39.94 -2.45 26.47
C GLU A 54 40.39 -1.96 25.07
N ARG A 55 39.77 -2.40 23.96
CA ARG A 55 40.30 -2.17 22.61
C ARG A 55 39.28 -1.77 21.52
N ASN A 56 38.00 -1.65 21.83
CA ASN A 56 36.98 -1.38 20.81
C ASN A 56 36.08 -0.20 21.21
N THR A 57 35.66 0.60 20.23
CA THR A 57 34.55 1.55 20.39
C THR A 57 33.34 0.81 20.93
N THR A 58 32.87 1.21 22.10
CA THR A 58 31.73 0.56 22.75
C THR A 58 30.43 1.19 22.28
N ALA A 59 29.30 0.52 22.49
CA ALA A 59 27.97 1.07 22.20
C ALA A 59 27.71 2.42 22.91
N ARG A 60 28.46 2.72 23.99
CA ARG A 60 28.39 3.98 24.73
C ARG A 60 28.99 5.16 23.96
N ASP A 61 29.90 4.90 23.03
CA ASP A 61 30.62 5.93 22.27
C ASP A 61 29.88 6.32 20.98
N LEU A 62 28.77 5.65 20.66
CA LEU A 62 28.00 5.87 19.44
C LEU A 62 27.01 7.04 19.60
N PRO A 63 27.09 8.07 18.73
CA PRO A 63 26.11 9.16 18.67
C PRO A 63 24.68 8.66 18.37
N GLY A 64 23.67 9.44 18.76
CA GLY A 64 22.26 9.13 18.52
C GLY A 64 21.94 8.94 17.04
N GLU A 65 22.60 9.71 16.17
CA GLU A 65 22.47 9.63 14.72
C GLU A 65 22.89 8.26 14.18
N VAL A 66 23.94 7.66 14.77
CA VAL A 66 24.40 6.31 14.39
C VAL A 66 23.35 5.27 14.76
N TRP A 67 22.68 5.42 15.90
CA TRP A 67 21.58 4.52 16.28
C TRP A 67 20.40 4.58 15.31
N GLU A 68 20.03 5.78 14.85
CA GLU A 68 18.98 5.91 13.84
C GLU A 68 19.40 5.32 12.48
N LEU A 69 20.67 5.48 12.09
CA LEU A 69 21.22 4.82 10.89
C LEU A 69 21.16 3.29 11.00
N VAL A 70 21.56 2.74 12.14
CA VAL A 70 21.50 1.28 12.38
C VAL A 70 20.06 0.76 12.29
N LYS A 71 19.08 1.50 12.83
CA LYS A 71 17.66 1.13 12.69
C LYS A 71 17.23 1.15 11.23
N GLN A 72 17.57 2.21 10.50
CA GLN A 72 17.18 2.33 9.10
C GLN A 72 17.79 1.21 8.25
N GLU A 73 19.06 0.88 8.46
CA GLU A 73 19.72 -0.21 7.73
C GLU A 73 19.12 -1.57 8.05
N LEU A 74 18.75 -1.82 9.33
CA LEU A 74 18.04 -3.03 9.72
C LEU A 74 16.68 -3.15 9.02
N ILE A 75 15.95 -2.04 8.92
CA ILE A 75 14.66 -1.98 8.23
C ILE A 75 14.86 -2.23 6.72
N ASP A 76 15.80 -1.53 6.09
CA ASP A 76 16.07 -1.65 4.65
C ASP A 76 16.53 -3.09 4.31
N PHE A 77 17.35 -3.72 5.15
CA PHE A 77 17.72 -5.14 5.01
C PHE A 77 16.50 -6.06 5.11
N ALA A 78 15.65 -5.88 6.12
CA ALA A 78 14.48 -6.73 6.31
C ALA A 78 13.43 -6.57 5.20
N LEU A 79 13.27 -5.36 4.66
CA LEU A 79 12.44 -5.07 3.50
C LEU A 79 12.99 -5.76 2.25
N ALA A 80 14.29 -5.67 1.99
CA ALA A 80 14.94 -6.33 0.86
C ALA A 80 14.79 -7.86 0.96
N GLU A 81 14.94 -8.43 2.15
CA GLU A 81 14.71 -9.86 2.40
C GLU A 81 13.25 -10.24 2.07
N GLN A 82 12.25 -9.50 2.57
CA GLN A 82 10.85 -9.81 2.27
C GLN A 82 10.53 -9.67 0.79
N ALA A 83 11.03 -8.61 0.15
CA ALA A 83 10.85 -8.40 -1.28
C ALA A 83 11.43 -9.56 -2.09
N ALA A 84 12.61 -10.07 -1.72
CA ALA A 84 13.25 -11.21 -2.38
C ALA A 84 12.48 -12.53 -2.17
N VAL A 85 12.02 -12.80 -0.94
CA VAL A 85 11.19 -13.99 -0.61
C VAL A 85 9.93 -14.01 -1.45
N HIS A 86 9.21 -12.89 -1.47
CA HIS A 86 7.98 -12.76 -2.23
C HIS A 86 8.24 -12.83 -3.73
N LEU A 87 9.31 -12.20 -4.23
CA LEU A 87 9.68 -12.25 -5.64
C LEU A 87 9.96 -13.68 -6.08
N ALA A 88 10.70 -14.45 -5.29
CA ALA A 88 10.96 -15.86 -5.55
C ALA A 88 9.68 -16.72 -5.53
N TYR A 89 8.74 -16.42 -4.63
CA TYR A 89 7.47 -17.13 -4.52
C TYR A 89 6.56 -16.89 -5.74
N TYR A 90 6.50 -15.65 -6.22
CA TYR A 90 5.55 -15.25 -7.27
C TYR A 90 6.11 -15.26 -8.69
N ARG A 91 7.41 -15.50 -8.87
CA ARG A 91 8.00 -15.72 -10.19
C ARG A 91 7.38 -16.92 -10.90
N CYS A 92 7.08 -16.76 -12.18
CA CYS A 92 6.64 -17.87 -13.01
C CYS A 92 7.76 -18.91 -13.18
N PRO A 93 7.42 -20.19 -13.46
CA PRO A 93 8.42 -21.25 -13.65
C PRO A 93 9.49 -20.92 -14.70
N SER A 94 9.13 -20.21 -15.77
CA SER A 94 10.06 -19.78 -16.83
C SER A 94 11.13 -18.82 -16.30
N CYS A 95 10.74 -17.79 -15.53
CA CYS A 95 11.70 -16.87 -14.90
C CYS A 95 12.59 -17.59 -13.88
N THR A 96 12.02 -18.47 -13.06
CA THR A 96 12.77 -19.27 -12.09
C THR A 96 13.81 -20.17 -12.77
N HIS A 97 13.45 -20.76 -13.92
CA HIS A 97 14.37 -21.57 -14.70
C HIS A 97 15.47 -20.74 -15.37
N ALA A 98 15.13 -19.59 -15.96
CA ALA A 98 16.10 -18.69 -16.58
C ALA A 98 17.16 -18.18 -15.58
N LEU A 99 16.82 -18.09 -14.30
CA LEU A 99 17.73 -17.75 -13.21
C LEU A 99 18.54 -18.93 -12.66
N GLY A 100 18.35 -20.15 -13.18
CA GLY A 100 18.98 -21.35 -12.64
C GLY A 100 18.46 -21.76 -11.25
N GLN A 101 17.31 -21.23 -10.83
CA GLN A 101 16.71 -21.49 -9.51
C GLN A 101 15.65 -22.60 -9.53
N SER A 102 15.50 -23.33 -10.65
CA SER A 102 14.49 -24.37 -10.76
C SER A 102 14.91 -25.65 -10.04
N THR A 103 14.07 -26.16 -9.14
CA THR A 103 14.22 -27.52 -8.59
C THR A 103 13.84 -28.57 -9.65
N GLU A 104 14.38 -29.79 -9.53
CA GLU A 104 14.06 -30.90 -10.45
C GLU A 104 12.57 -31.24 -10.46
N ASP A 105 11.88 -31.10 -9.33
CA ASP A 105 10.44 -31.36 -9.23
C ASP A 105 9.59 -30.33 -9.99
N LYS A 106 9.89 -29.04 -9.82
CA LYS A 106 9.22 -27.95 -10.57
C LYS A 106 9.52 -28.05 -12.07
N THR A 107 10.69 -28.59 -12.41
CA THR A 107 11.12 -28.82 -13.79
C THR A 107 10.25 -29.85 -14.50
N ARG A 108 9.85 -30.93 -13.82
CA ARG A 108 9.01 -31.99 -14.41
C ARG A 108 7.57 -31.56 -14.64
N GLN A 109 7.03 -30.73 -13.74
CA GLN A 109 5.62 -30.31 -13.79
C GLN A 109 5.30 -29.34 -14.95
N TYR A 110 6.29 -28.60 -15.46
CA TYR A 110 6.08 -27.52 -16.44
C TYR A 110 6.93 -27.67 -17.71
N GLN A 111 7.10 -28.90 -18.21
CA GLN A 111 7.91 -29.17 -19.43
C GLN A 111 7.48 -28.34 -20.65
N VAL A 112 6.19 -28.03 -20.80
CA VAL A 112 5.64 -27.23 -21.92
C VAL A 112 6.07 -25.75 -21.86
N LEU A 113 6.46 -25.22 -20.70
CA LEU A 113 6.79 -23.80 -20.53
C LEU A 113 8.27 -23.46 -20.85
N ARG A 114 9.07 -24.43 -21.32
CA ARG A 114 10.51 -24.33 -21.59
C ARG A 114 10.90 -24.12 -23.05
N THR A 115 9.98 -24.22 -24.00
CA THR A 115 10.32 -24.24 -25.44
C THR A 115 10.71 -22.89 -26.02
N GLU A 116 10.45 -21.79 -25.31
CA GLU A 116 10.87 -20.46 -25.74
C GLU A 116 12.25 -20.15 -25.11
N ALA A 117 13.22 -19.76 -25.94
CA ALA A 117 14.49 -19.21 -25.47
C ALA A 117 14.21 -17.82 -24.88
N TRP A 118 14.23 -17.71 -23.55
CA TRP A 118 14.03 -16.43 -22.86
C TRP A 118 15.39 -15.79 -22.58
N GLU A 119 15.53 -14.52 -22.93
CA GLU A 119 16.70 -13.74 -22.56
C GLU A 119 16.60 -13.32 -21.08
N ILE A 120 17.72 -13.27 -20.37
CA ILE A 120 17.79 -12.86 -18.96
C ILE A 120 17.19 -11.46 -18.75
N LYS A 121 17.22 -10.60 -19.78
CA LYS A 121 16.67 -9.24 -19.76
C LYS A 121 15.15 -9.17 -19.55
N ASP A 122 14.44 -10.26 -19.83
CA ASP A 122 12.98 -10.36 -19.71
C ASP A 122 12.55 -10.99 -18.37
N VAL A 123 13.53 -11.35 -17.53
CA VAL A 123 13.30 -11.93 -16.21
C VAL A 123 12.85 -10.87 -15.23
N TRP A 124 11.85 -11.21 -14.42
CA TRP A 124 11.38 -10.35 -13.35
C TRP A 124 12.36 -10.32 -12.17
N THR A 125 13.12 -9.23 -12.07
CA THR A 125 14.19 -9.05 -11.07
C THR A 125 13.83 -8.08 -9.95
N SER A 126 12.87 -7.17 -10.15
CA SER A 126 12.41 -6.22 -9.13
C SER A 126 10.90 -6.00 -9.19
N TRP A 127 10.28 -5.69 -8.04
CA TRP A 127 8.85 -5.38 -7.95
C TRP A 127 8.44 -4.09 -8.67
N ASP A 128 9.39 -3.23 -8.99
CA ASP A 128 9.13 -2.00 -9.73
C ASP A 128 9.14 -2.22 -11.25
N ASP A 129 9.69 -3.34 -11.73
CA ASP A 129 9.89 -3.62 -13.16
C ASP A 129 9.39 -5.03 -13.53
N LEU A 130 8.06 -5.18 -13.57
CA LEU A 130 7.41 -6.41 -14.02
C LEU A 130 7.43 -6.48 -15.56
N ARG A 131 8.51 -6.99 -16.15
CA ARG A 131 8.61 -7.19 -17.63
C ARG A 131 8.00 -8.51 -18.11
N CYS A 132 8.05 -9.54 -17.27
CA CYS A 132 7.60 -10.87 -17.67
C CYS A 132 6.08 -10.94 -17.70
N LYS A 133 5.48 -10.96 -18.90
CA LYS A 133 4.02 -11.11 -19.10
C LYS A 133 3.44 -12.34 -18.41
N ARG A 134 4.19 -13.44 -18.31
CA ARG A 134 3.75 -14.64 -17.59
C ARG A 134 3.73 -14.40 -16.08
N CYS A 135 4.72 -13.70 -15.53
CA CYS A 135 4.69 -13.28 -14.12
C CYS A 135 3.52 -12.33 -13.88
N ILE A 136 3.32 -11.33 -14.74
CA ILE A 136 2.16 -10.42 -14.65
C ILE A 136 0.84 -11.20 -14.67
N LYS A 137 0.68 -12.18 -15.57
CA LYS A 137 -0.52 -13.04 -15.60
C LYS A 137 -0.62 -13.97 -14.40
N TRP A 138 0.49 -14.50 -13.91
CA TRP A 138 0.54 -15.35 -12.73
C TRP A 138 0.16 -14.56 -11.48
N VAL A 139 0.64 -13.34 -11.41
CA VAL A 139 0.35 -12.34 -10.39
C VAL A 139 -1.09 -11.85 -10.50
N GLY A 140 -1.57 -11.49 -11.69
CA GLY A 140 -2.91 -10.95 -11.87
C GLY A 140 -4.03 -12.00 -11.90
N GLY A 141 -3.70 -13.25 -12.29
CA GLY A 141 -4.66 -14.34 -12.48
C GLY A 141 -4.71 -15.37 -11.35
N SER A 142 -3.67 -15.42 -10.50
CA SER A 142 -3.78 -16.09 -9.19
C SER A 142 -4.56 -15.18 -8.25
N PRO A 143 -5.24 -15.71 -7.21
CA PRO A 143 -5.67 -14.95 -6.04
C PRO A 143 -4.44 -14.34 -5.33
N PHE A 144 -3.84 -13.34 -5.95
CA PHE A 144 -2.68 -12.58 -5.50
C PHE A 144 -3.14 -11.54 -4.51
N TYR A 145 -3.92 -12.01 -3.55
CA TYR A 145 -4.60 -11.18 -2.60
C TYR A 145 -3.67 -10.97 -1.42
N TRP A 146 -2.75 -10.03 -1.57
CA TRP A 146 -1.85 -9.67 -0.47
C TRP A 146 -2.62 -9.50 0.82
N MET A 147 -3.78 -8.85 0.75
CA MET A 147 -4.62 -8.55 1.91
C MET A 147 -5.63 -9.64 2.29
N GLN A 148 -5.92 -10.63 1.43
CA GLN A 148 -6.88 -11.69 1.76
C GLN A 148 -6.23 -12.93 2.38
N GLU A 149 -4.90 -13.04 2.39
CA GLU A 149 -4.26 -14.10 3.16
C GLU A 149 -4.66 -13.98 4.65
N PRO A 150 -5.17 -15.06 5.27
CA PRO A 150 -5.57 -15.03 6.67
C PRO A 150 -4.45 -14.51 7.57
N GLY A 151 -4.74 -13.45 8.33
CA GLY A 151 -3.80 -12.85 9.27
C GLY A 151 -2.91 -11.74 8.71
N ARG A 152 -2.81 -11.56 7.38
CA ARG A 152 -1.97 -10.47 6.84
C ARG A 152 -2.53 -9.09 7.16
N SER A 153 -3.84 -8.91 7.10
CA SER A 153 -4.52 -7.70 7.58
C SER A 153 -4.19 -7.38 9.04
N ARG A 154 -3.98 -8.38 9.90
CA ARG A 154 -3.55 -8.16 11.29
C ARG A 154 -2.10 -7.69 11.38
N LYS A 155 -1.20 -8.20 10.54
CA LYS A 155 0.19 -7.71 10.47
C LYS A 155 0.24 -6.25 10.01
N VAL A 156 -0.48 -5.94 8.93
CA VAL A 156 -0.55 -4.56 8.40
C VAL A 156 -1.15 -3.63 9.44
N ASN A 157 -2.25 -4.01 10.09
CA ASN A 157 -2.83 -3.20 11.15
C ASN A 157 -1.88 -3.03 12.35
N ARG A 158 -1.07 -4.04 12.72
CA ARG A 158 -0.05 -3.89 13.77
C ARG A 158 1.03 -2.88 13.39
N LEU A 159 1.53 -2.94 12.15
CA LEU A 159 2.45 -1.94 11.62
C LEU A 159 1.82 -0.55 11.66
N LEU A 160 0.66 -0.36 11.04
CA LEU A 160 0.02 0.96 10.92
C LEU A 160 -0.38 1.54 12.28
N SER A 161 -0.83 0.70 13.22
CA SER A 161 -1.19 1.15 14.57
C SER A 161 -0.01 1.76 15.33
N SER A 162 1.23 1.33 15.05
CA SER A 162 2.42 1.95 15.64
C SER A 162 2.65 3.40 15.19
N PHE A 163 2.03 3.81 14.09
CA PHE A 163 2.02 5.17 13.57
C PHE A 163 0.68 5.90 13.82
N GLY A 164 -0.26 5.29 14.55
CA GLY A 164 -1.60 5.85 14.73
C GLY A 164 -2.43 5.89 13.45
N LEU A 165 -2.14 4.98 12.52
CA LEU A 165 -2.81 4.82 11.22
C LEU A 165 -3.52 3.46 11.16
N CYS A 166 -4.40 3.28 10.18
CA CYS A 166 -5.06 2.00 9.91
C CYS A 166 -5.48 1.88 8.43
N MET A 167 -5.96 0.69 8.05
CA MET A 167 -6.56 0.48 6.73
C MET A 167 -8.09 0.65 6.81
N PRO A 168 -8.69 1.54 6.00
CA PRO A 168 -10.13 1.70 5.98
C PRO A 168 -10.87 0.52 5.36
N SER A 169 -10.21 -0.25 4.49
CA SER A 169 -10.72 -1.53 4.01
C SER A 169 -9.57 -2.47 3.71
N VAL A 170 -9.87 -3.76 3.80
CA VAL A 170 -8.98 -4.85 3.38
C VAL A 170 -9.06 -5.14 1.87
N VAL A 171 -10.05 -4.58 1.18
CA VAL A 171 -10.22 -4.75 -0.26
C VAL A 171 -9.30 -3.75 -0.97
N PRO A 172 -8.33 -4.20 -1.77
CA PRO A 172 -7.48 -3.28 -2.52
C PRO A 172 -8.26 -2.63 -3.67
N TYR A 173 -7.88 -1.41 -4.02
CA TYR A 173 -8.32 -0.73 -5.23
C TYR A 173 -7.60 -1.31 -6.46
N LYS A 174 -8.36 -1.51 -7.54
CA LYS A 174 -7.87 -1.92 -8.86
C LYS A 174 -8.45 -0.96 -9.90
N GLU A 175 -7.59 -0.23 -10.58
CA GLU A 175 -7.98 0.83 -11.52
C GLU A 175 -8.77 0.30 -12.73
N ASP A 176 -8.41 -0.89 -13.22
CA ASP A 176 -9.13 -1.56 -14.30
C ASP A 176 -9.02 -3.08 -14.14
N SER A 177 -10.16 -3.76 -13.94
CA SER A 177 -10.18 -5.22 -13.81
C SER A 177 -9.80 -5.94 -15.11
N GLN A 178 -9.83 -5.25 -16.25
CA GLN A 178 -9.49 -5.79 -17.55
C GLN A 178 -7.99 -5.67 -17.86
N LYS A 179 -7.30 -4.69 -17.25
CA LYS A 179 -5.85 -4.54 -17.36
C LYS A 179 -5.16 -5.36 -16.29
N ILE A 180 -4.62 -6.50 -16.70
CA ILE A 180 -3.81 -7.41 -15.86
C ILE A 180 -2.61 -6.67 -15.22
N GLU A 181 -2.23 -5.51 -15.75
CA GLU A 181 -1.06 -4.72 -15.33
C GLU A 181 -1.36 -3.69 -14.24
N SER A 182 -2.62 -3.43 -13.86
CA SER A 182 -2.92 -2.40 -12.86
C SER A 182 -2.45 -2.84 -11.46
N PRO A 183 -1.50 -2.11 -10.85
CA PRO A 183 -1.01 -2.46 -9.51
C PRO A 183 -2.14 -2.31 -8.50
N GLU A 184 -2.29 -3.31 -7.63
CA GLU A 184 -3.21 -3.23 -6.50
C GLU A 184 -2.76 -2.11 -5.56
N LEU A 185 -3.70 -1.24 -5.17
CA LEU A 185 -3.47 -0.17 -4.20
C LEU A 185 -4.23 -0.47 -2.90
N SER A 186 -3.55 -0.27 -1.78
CA SER A 186 -4.15 -0.36 -0.44
C SER A 186 -4.29 1.05 0.14
N PRO A 187 -5.45 1.39 0.72
CA PRO A 187 -5.61 2.67 1.38
C PRO A 187 -4.94 2.60 2.77
N VAL A 188 -4.18 3.64 3.11
CA VAL A 188 -3.65 3.88 4.46
C VAL A 188 -4.25 5.19 4.95
N ALA A 189 -4.90 5.17 6.10
CA ALA A 189 -5.69 6.29 6.58
C ALA A 189 -5.45 6.59 8.06
N LEU A 190 -5.77 7.83 8.43
CA LEU A 190 -5.91 8.24 9.81
C LEU A 190 -7.17 7.60 10.41
N LYS A 191 -7.05 7.07 11.62
CA LYS A 191 -8.22 6.61 12.38
C LYS A 191 -9.05 7.82 12.84
N LEU A 192 -10.24 7.99 12.28
CA LEU A 192 -11.14 9.09 12.65
C LEU A 192 -11.82 8.82 14.01
N GLU A 193 -11.91 9.84 14.86
CA GLU A 193 -12.42 9.73 16.24
C GLU A 193 -13.91 9.37 16.32
N SER A 194 -14.71 9.69 15.29
CA SER A 194 -16.13 9.37 15.22
C SER A 194 -16.44 7.87 15.09
N SER A 195 -15.41 7.04 14.93
CA SER A 195 -15.51 5.58 14.87
C SER A 195 -15.76 4.95 16.24
N LEU A 196 -16.90 5.24 16.89
CA LEU A 196 -17.34 4.52 18.10
C LEU A 196 -17.46 3.00 17.84
N SER A 197 -17.66 2.60 16.58
CA SER A 197 -17.66 1.21 16.11
C SER A 197 -16.30 0.68 15.65
N GLY A 198 -15.25 1.50 15.69
CA GLY A 198 -13.92 1.20 15.12
C GLY A 198 -13.92 1.07 13.59
N ARG A 199 -15.03 1.42 12.92
CA ARG A 199 -15.14 1.45 11.46
C ARG A 199 -15.06 2.86 10.93
N PHE A 200 -14.54 3.00 9.73
CA PHE A 200 -14.58 4.26 9.01
C PHE A 200 -16.02 4.62 8.64
N PRO A 201 -16.30 5.90 8.35
CA PRO A 201 -17.55 6.32 7.75
C PRO A 201 -17.75 5.59 6.42
N GLU A 202 -18.52 4.50 6.48
CA GLU A 202 -18.81 3.61 5.37
C GLU A 202 -20.32 3.50 5.23
N VAL A 203 -20.80 3.75 4.01
CA VAL A 203 -22.20 3.54 3.64
C VAL A 203 -22.27 2.29 2.80
N ASP A 204 -22.93 1.27 3.32
CA ASP A 204 -23.27 0.08 2.56
C ASP A 204 -24.67 0.21 1.96
N THR A 205 -24.80 -0.23 0.72
CA THR A 205 -26.08 -0.44 0.05
C THR A 205 -26.10 -1.85 -0.54
N ASP A 206 -27.02 -2.66 -0.04
CA ASP A 206 -27.31 -3.97 -0.61
C ASP A 206 -28.36 -3.82 -1.70
N LEU A 207 -27.99 -4.18 -2.93
CA LEU A 207 -28.92 -4.29 -4.03
C LEU A 207 -29.60 -5.65 -3.95
N CYS A 208 -30.86 -5.65 -3.53
CA CYS A 208 -31.69 -6.83 -3.52
C CYS A 208 -32.06 -7.18 -4.96
N ARG A 209 -31.66 -8.38 -5.42
CA ARG A 209 -32.00 -8.95 -6.73
C ARG A 209 -33.46 -9.41 -6.75
N GLN A 210 -34.40 -8.56 -6.32
CA GLN A 210 -35.81 -8.82 -6.56
C GLN A 210 -36.14 -8.30 -7.96
N GLU A 211 -36.50 -9.26 -8.80
CA GLU A 211 -36.91 -9.08 -10.18
C GLU A 211 -37.92 -7.91 -10.28
N PHE A 212 -37.60 -6.93 -11.13
CA PHE A 212 -38.50 -5.87 -11.61
C PHE A 212 -38.82 -4.63 -10.75
N SER A 213 -38.13 -4.34 -9.64
CA SER A 213 -38.28 -3.02 -8.99
C SER A 213 -37.04 -2.14 -9.15
N ASN A 214 -37.19 -1.00 -9.83
CA ASN A 214 -36.22 0.10 -9.89
C ASN A 214 -36.12 0.80 -8.52
N CYS A 215 -35.68 0.07 -7.50
CA CYS A 215 -35.42 0.66 -6.19
C CYS A 215 -34.02 1.30 -6.21
N ALA A 216 -33.98 2.61 -6.49
CA ALA A 216 -32.80 3.41 -6.16
C ALA A 216 -32.68 3.46 -4.62
N THR A 217 -31.82 2.62 -4.06
CA THR A 217 -31.49 2.68 -2.64
C THR A 217 -30.46 3.78 -2.41
N SER A 218 -30.92 4.94 -1.93
CA SER A 218 -30.02 5.98 -1.42
C SER A 218 -29.84 5.79 0.07
N ASN A 219 -28.60 5.76 0.53
CA ASN A 219 -28.26 5.77 1.94
C ASN A 219 -27.37 6.99 2.21
N THR A 220 -27.63 7.69 3.30
CA THR A 220 -26.96 8.96 3.64
C THR A 220 -26.26 8.81 4.97
N TYR A 221 -25.00 9.24 5.04
CA TYR A 221 -24.25 9.29 6.29
C TYR A 221 -24.15 10.74 6.77
N ALA A 222 -24.67 11.01 7.96
CA ALA A 222 -24.50 12.30 8.60
C ALA A 222 -23.17 12.33 9.35
N PHE A 223 -22.34 13.34 9.06
CA PHE A 223 -21.07 13.56 9.74
C PHE A 223 -21.21 14.64 10.80
N GLU A 224 -20.70 14.37 12.00
CA GLU A 224 -20.38 15.45 12.92
C GLU A 224 -19.14 16.19 12.40
N ALA A 225 -19.11 17.53 12.49
CA ALA A 225 -17.96 18.31 12.05
C ALA A 225 -16.66 17.92 12.78
N SER A 226 -16.77 17.48 14.03
CA SER A 226 -15.66 16.92 14.82
C SER A 226 -15.04 15.68 14.17
N ALA A 227 -15.79 14.89 13.41
CA ALA A 227 -15.30 13.70 12.72
C ALA A 227 -14.29 14.03 11.61
N LEU A 228 -14.30 15.27 11.12
CA LEU A 228 -13.40 15.79 10.10
C LEU A 228 -12.21 16.55 10.70
N SER A 229 -12.12 16.64 12.04
CA SER A 229 -10.98 17.25 12.70
C SER A 229 -9.75 16.36 12.55
N LEU A 230 -8.62 16.97 12.20
CA LEU A 230 -7.36 16.28 11.97
C LEU A 230 -6.38 16.63 13.11
N PRO A 231 -5.65 15.64 13.66
CA PRO A 231 -4.54 15.90 14.56
C PRO A 231 -3.46 16.73 13.88
N ALA A 232 -2.85 17.65 14.64
CA ALA A 232 -1.79 18.53 14.12
C ALA A 232 -0.54 17.80 13.61
N ASP A 233 -0.34 16.54 14.01
CA ASP A 233 0.80 15.70 13.62
C ASP A 233 0.48 14.68 12.52
N VAL A 234 -0.69 14.77 11.87
CA VAL A 234 -1.14 13.77 10.89
C VAL A 234 -0.14 13.59 9.74
N ASP A 235 0.34 14.67 9.14
CA ASP A 235 1.27 14.62 8.00
C ASP A 235 2.61 14.01 8.41
N TYR A 236 3.05 14.28 9.63
CA TYR A 236 4.25 13.69 10.19
C TYR A 236 4.12 12.17 10.33
N ARG A 237 2.95 11.66 10.74
CA ARG A 237 2.71 10.21 10.85
C ARG A 237 2.82 9.50 9.51
N PHE A 238 2.19 10.03 8.47
CA PHE A 238 2.27 9.50 7.12
C PHE A 238 3.70 9.57 6.58
N ARG A 239 4.34 10.74 6.67
CA ARG A 239 5.72 10.92 6.22
C ARG A 239 6.68 9.96 6.91
N ARG A 240 6.56 9.80 8.23
CA ARG A 240 7.38 8.88 9.01
C ARG A 240 7.17 7.43 8.55
N LEU A 241 5.92 6.96 8.42
CA LEU A 241 5.63 5.62 7.92
C LEU A 241 6.24 5.38 6.53
N ILE A 242 5.98 6.29 5.60
CA ILE A 242 6.40 6.19 4.20
C ILE A 242 7.92 6.18 4.09
N GLN A 243 8.60 7.08 4.80
CA GLN A 243 10.06 7.20 4.77
C GLN A 243 10.74 6.01 5.45
N THR A 244 10.25 5.60 6.62
CA THR A 244 10.83 4.48 7.39
C THR A 244 10.73 3.17 6.62
N TYR A 245 9.56 2.88 6.01
CA TYR A 245 9.31 1.61 5.33
C TYR A 245 9.39 1.66 3.80
N ARG A 246 9.86 2.77 3.23
CA ARG A 246 9.99 2.99 1.78
C ARG A 246 8.71 2.66 1.00
N LEU A 247 7.56 3.03 1.57
CA LEU A 247 6.27 2.71 0.94
C LEU A 247 6.15 3.40 -0.41
N ARG A 248 5.63 2.69 -1.40
CA ARG A 248 5.36 3.24 -2.74
C ARG A 248 3.98 3.88 -2.74
N VAL A 249 3.93 5.18 -2.45
CA VAL A 249 2.70 5.97 -2.55
C VAL A 249 2.34 6.13 -4.03
N VAL A 250 1.05 6.07 -4.34
CA VAL A 250 0.51 6.27 -5.68
C VAL A 250 -0.70 7.18 -5.55
N ASP A 251 -0.83 8.16 -6.43
CA ASP A 251 -2.01 8.99 -6.52
C ASP A 251 -2.93 8.47 -7.66
N PRO A 252 -4.03 7.76 -7.34
CA PRO A 252 -4.94 7.27 -8.38
C PRO A 252 -5.83 8.37 -8.97
N THR A 253 -5.92 9.57 -8.39
CA THR A 253 -6.74 10.64 -8.95
C THR A 253 -6.00 11.42 -10.03
N MET A 254 -4.67 11.48 -9.96
CA MET A 254 -3.84 12.11 -11.00
C MET A 254 -3.88 11.38 -12.35
N SER A 255 -4.21 10.09 -12.37
CA SER A 255 -4.26 9.30 -13.61
C SER A 255 -5.61 9.42 -14.36
N THR A 256 -6.69 9.83 -13.70
CA THR A 256 -8.06 9.65 -14.24
C THR A 256 -8.93 10.90 -14.33
N ILE A 257 -8.50 12.06 -13.80
CA ILE A 257 -9.30 13.28 -13.94
C ILE A 257 -9.09 13.85 -15.35
N VAL A 258 -9.85 13.32 -16.31
CA VAL A 258 -10.14 14.04 -17.55
C VAL A 258 -11.05 15.21 -17.16
N PRO A 259 -10.65 16.48 -17.38
CA PRO A 259 -11.51 17.61 -17.11
C PRO A 259 -12.85 17.40 -17.83
N LEU A 260 -13.98 17.64 -17.15
CA LEU A 260 -15.32 17.56 -17.75
C LEU A 260 -15.44 18.38 -19.05
N SER A 261 -14.61 19.41 -19.21
CA SER A 261 -14.48 20.24 -20.41
C SER A 261 -13.99 19.47 -21.65
N GLU A 262 -13.21 18.40 -21.50
CA GLU A 262 -12.68 17.60 -22.62
C GLU A 262 -13.66 16.54 -23.14
N LEU A 263 -14.74 16.26 -22.39
CA LEU A 263 -15.79 15.33 -22.77
C LEU A 263 -16.94 15.99 -23.54
N GLN A 264 -16.91 17.31 -23.76
CA GLN A 264 -17.90 17.95 -24.62
C GLN A 264 -17.56 17.69 -26.10
N PRO A 265 -18.49 17.15 -26.91
CA PRO A 265 -18.32 17.13 -28.35
C PRO A 265 -18.18 18.58 -28.85
N PRO A 266 -17.45 18.84 -29.96
CA PRO A 266 -17.31 20.17 -30.51
C PRO A 266 -18.68 20.69 -30.98
N SER A 267 -19.43 21.32 -30.07
CA SER A 267 -20.70 21.96 -30.38
C SER A 267 -20.43 23.39 -30.80
N SER A 268 -20.91 23.69 -32.00
CA SER A 268 -20.86 24.93 -32.74
C SER A 268 -21.09 26.19 -31.89
N ASP A 269 -20.19 27.16 -32.07
CA ASP A 269 -20.38 28.60 -32.03
C ASP A 269 -21.56 29.14 -31.20
N ILE A 270 -21.38 29.31 -29.88
CA ILE A 270 -21.97 30.46 -29.18
C ILE A 270 -20.96 31.01 -28.16
N SER A 271 -20.46 32.22 -28.44
CA SER A 271 -19.68 33.04 -27.55
C SER A 271 -20.45 33.33 -26.25
N ALA A 272 -19.93 32.86 -25.12
CA ALA A 272 -20.26 33.41 -23.81
C ALA A 272 -19.00 33.42 -22.94
N THR A 273 -18.31 34.55 -22.99
CA THR A 273 -17.16 34.93 -22.17
C THR A 273 -17.55 34.96 -20.69
N ARG A 274 -17.31 33.85 -19.99
CA ARG A 274 -17.12 33.82 -18.53
C ARG A 274 -15.98 32.84 -18.23
N GLN A 275 -14.76 33.29 -18.46
CA GLN A 275 -13.58 32.69 -17.84
C GLN A 275 -13.65 33.00 -16.35
N THR A 276 -14.25 32.10 -15.57
CA THR A 276 -13.80 31.91 -14.20
C THR A 276 -12.35 31.43 -14.29
N THR A 277 -11.43 32.27 -13.86
CA THR A 277 -10.06 31.89 -13.52
C THR A 277 -10.15 30.81 -12.45
N ALA A 278 -10.25 29.54 -12.89
CA ALA A 278 -9.86 28.42 -12.07
C ALA A 278 -8.36 28.62 -11.87
N GLU A 279 -7.99 29.05 -10.67
CA GLU A 279 -6.61 29.06 -10.23
C GLU A 279 -6.04 27.69 -10.54
N GLN A 280 -4.91 27.69 -11.24
CA GLN A 280 -4.21 26.49 -11.63
C GLN A 280 -3.71 25.84 -10.33
N GLU A 281 -4.52 24.95 -9.75
CA GLU A 281 -4.17 24.25 -8.52
C GLU A 281 -2.83 23.55 -8.75
N GLU A 282 -1.83 23.90 -7.93
CA GLU A 282 -0.53 23.25 -8.02
C GLU A 282 -0.72 21.74 -7.81
N PRO A 283 -0.04 20.90 -8.61
CA PRO A 283 -0.14 19.46 -8.46
C PRO A 283 0.32 19.08 -7.05
N PHE A 284 -0.54 18.37 -6.32
CA PHE A 284 -0.24 17.86 -4.99
C PHE A 284 1.06 17.04 -4.99
N ALA A 285 1.81 17.11 -3.89
CA ALA A 285 2.97 16.25 -3.72
C ALA A 285 2.54 14.77 -3.62
N GLU A 286 3.26 13.87 -4.30
CA GLU A 286 2.91 12.43 -4.43
C GLU A 286 2.70 11.69 -3.09
N ALA A 287 3.19 12.23 -1.98
CA ALA A 287 3.14 11.63 -0.64
C ALA A 287 2.27 12.40 0.38
N GLU A 288 1.48 13.38 -0.07
CA GLU A 288 0.66 14.21 0.82
C GLU A 288 -0.70 13.54 1.13
N PRO A 289 -1.04 13.31 2.41
CA PRO A 289 -2.33 12.73 2.76
C PRO A 289 -3.46 13.73 2.54
N ARG A 290 -4.64 13.23 2.15
CA ARG A 290 -5.80 14.08 1.87
C ARG A 290 -7.12 13.32 2.05
N TRP A 291 -8.21 14.07 2.02
CA TRP A 291 -9.56 13.49 2.02
C TRP A 291 -9.83 12.76 0.71
N MET A 292 -10.27 11.51 0.83
CA MET A 292 -10.60 10.65 -0.30
C MET A 292 -11.93 9.95 -0.05
N LEU A 293 -12.80 10.00 -1.05
CA LEU A 293 -14.00 9.19 -1.12
C LEU A 293 -13.73 8.02 -2.06
N TRP A 294 -13.83 6.81 -1.53
CA TRP A 294 -13.62 5.61 -2.30
C TRP A 294 -14.86 4.74 -2.28
N SER A 295 -15.37 4.40 -3.45
CA SER A 295 -16.48 3.49 -3.62
C SER A 295 -16.03 2.18 -4.26
N PHE A 296 -16.54 1.07 -3.77
CA PHE A 296 -16.42 -0.22 -4.46
C PHE A 296 -17.80 -0.85 -4.64
N ALA A 297 -17.94 -1.64 -5.70
CA ALA A 297 -19.12 -2.45 -5.95
C ALA A 297 -18.68 -3.88 -6.24
N SER A 298 -19.24 -4.84 -5.51
CA SER A 298 -19.01 -6.27 -5.74
C SER A 298 -20.24 -6.88 -6.42
N VAL A 299 -20.03 -7.44 -7.61
CA VAL A 299 -21.04 -8.16 -8.38
C VAL A 299 -21.15 -9.60 -7.86
N CYS A 300 -22.36 -10.13 -7.80
CA CYS A 300 -22.58 -11.55 -7.53
C CYS A 300 -22.20 -12.40 -8.74
N TRP A 301 -21.48 -13.48 -8.49
CA TRP A 301 -21.33 -14.60 -9.41
C TRP A 301 -22.19 -15.76 -8.91
#